data_AF-A0A7C7UEF0-F1
#
_entry.id   AF-A0A7C7UEF0-F1
#
_cell.length_a   1.000
_cell.length_b   1.000
_cell.length_c   1.000
_cell.angle_alpha   90.00
_cell.angle_beta   90.00
_cell.angle_gamma   90.00
#
_symmetry.space_group_name_H-M   'P 1'
#
loop_
_entity.id
_entity.type
_entity.pdbx_description
1 polymer ?
#
loop_
_entity_poly.entity_id
_entity_poly.type
_entity_poly.pdbx_seq_one_letter_code
_entity_poly.pdbx_strand_id
1 'polypeptide(L)'
;MPGCAIISHSLVSKRRHGKEGLMAEEKLALRNRIIGLLLRNARERVGKTKRECAAALGVSTSTITAYEEGRKPISLPELEVLAYVLDTPIAHFWEHDPELATEEKPLPLQEVLALRHRIVGTLLRQARLEAGMYQKELAEVLGCSTNRLSAYEHGERPIPLAELELLAYHLHLPLEYFLDNREGPVGEWHRQQEAWRRFRELPREVQEFVIQPINIKYLEVAIKLAQMPAGGLRAIAEGLLDITY
;
A
#
# COMPACT_ATOMS: atom_id res chain seq x y z
N MET A 1 -39.61 -53.62 -47.72
CA MET A 1 -38.81 -53.54 -46.47
C MET A 1 -38.28 -52.13 -46.32
N PRO A 2 -38.62 -51.40 -45.26
CA PRO A 2 -37.75 -50.35 -44.75
C PRO A 2 -37.46 -50.59 -43.26
N GLY A 3 -36.19 -50.52 -42.91
CA GLY A 3 -35.71 -50.54 -41.54
C GLY A 3 -34.53 -49.59 -41.38
N CYS A 4 -34.49 -48.95 -40.22
CA CYS A 4 -33.35 -48.25 -39.61
C CYS A 4 -33.13 -46.77 -40.01
N ALA A 5 -33.52 -45.85 -39.11
CA ALA A 5 -32.78 -44.62 -38.78
C ALA A 5 -33.43 -43.84 -37.62
N ILE A 6 -33.44 -44.38 -36.39
CA ILE A 6 -33.78 -43.59 -35.18
C ILE A 6 -32.82 -43.93 -34.04
N ILE A 7 -31.51 -43.63 -34.19
CA ILE A 7 -30.55 -43.68 -33.05
C ILE A 7 -29.57 -42.47 -33.05
N SER A 8 -29.73 -41.47 -33.92
CA SER A 8 -28.67 -40.46 -34.12
C SER A 8 -28.74 -39.25 -33.17
N HIS A 9 -29.91 -38.88 -32.64
CA HIS A 9 -30.07 -37.60 -31.94
C HIS A 9 -29.73 -37.64 -30.43
N SER A 10 -29.92 -38.79 -29.76
CA SER A 10 -29.67 -38.95 -28.32
C SER A 10 -28.17 -39.06 -27.98
N LEU A 11 -27.38 -39.71 -28.84
CA LEU A 11 -25.93 -39.88 -28.64
C LEU A 11 -25.13 -38.61 -28.90
N VAL A 12 -25.58 -37.72 -29.80
CA VAL A 12 -24.89 -36.46 -30.12
C VAL A 12 -25.10 -35.42 -29.02
N SER A 13 -26.30 -35.35 -28.43
CA SER A 13 -26.58 -34.48 -27.27
C SER A 13 -25.82 -34.94 -26.01
N LYS A 14 -25.79 -36.25 -25.71
CA LYS A 14 -24.97 -36.82 -24.61
C LYS A 14 -23.47 -36.56 -24.80
N ARG A 15 -22.95 -36.65 -26.03
CA ARG A 15 -21.53 -36.36 -26.33
C ARG A 15 -21.18 -34.87 -26.25
N ARG A 16 -22.10 -33.96 -26.58
CA ARG A 16 -21.90 -32.52 -26.43
C ARG A 16 -21.89 -32.09 -24.95
N HIS A 17 -22.87 -32.52 -24.15
CA HIS A 17 -22.86 -32.27 -22.70
C HIS A 17 -21.69 -32.94 -21.98
N GLY A 18 -21.24 -34.11 -22.43
CA GLY A 18 -20.03 -34.75 -21.91
C GLY A 18 -18.74 -33.98 -22.21
N LYS A 19 -18.63 -33.34 -23.39
CA LYS A 19 -17.50 -32.46 -23.72
C LYS A 19 -17.57 -31.11 -22.98
N GLU A 20 -18.75 -30.51 -22.86
CA GLU A 20 -18.95 -29.27 -22.09
C GLU A 20 -18.63 -29.46 -20.60
N GLY A 21 -19.01 -30.61 -20.02
CA GLY A 21 -18.64 -30.99 -18.65
C GLY A 21 -17.13 -31.15 -18.46
N LEU A 22 -16.44 -31.82 -19.40
CA LEU A 22 -14.98 -31.98 -19.36
C LEU A 22 -14.25 -30.63 -19.41
N MET A 23 -14.68 -29.74 -20.30
CA MET A 23 -14.11 -28.39 -20.42
C MET A 23 -14.36 -27.54 -19.16
N ALA A 24 -15.51 -27.73 -18.49
CA ALA A 24 -15.80 -27.06 -17.23
C ALA A 24 -14.93 -27.59 -16.08
N GLU A 25 -14.72 -28.91 -15.98
CA GLU A 25 -13.84 -29.52 -14.99
C GLU A 25 -12.37 -29.07 -15.16
N GLU A 26 -11.88 -29.03 -16.40
CA GLU A 26 -10.54 -28.53 -16.71
C GLU A 26 -10.38 -27.05 -16.34
N LYS A 27 -11.38 -26.22 -16.65
CA LYS A 27 -11.38 -24.80 -16.29
C LYS A 27 -11.41 -24.59 -14.77
N LEU A 28 -12.22 -25.37 -14.04
CA LEU A 28 -12.26 -25.33 -12.58
C LEU A 28 -10.94 -25.79 -11.96
N ALA A 29 -10.34 -26.86 -12.48
CA ALA A 29 -9.05 -27.36 -12.01
C ALA A 29 -7.91 -26.36 -12.26
N LEU A 30 -7.90 -25.71 -13.42
CA LEU A 30 -6.96 -24.61 -13.72
C LEU A 30 -7.15 -23.45 -12.75
N ARG A 31 -8.40 -23.05 -12.49
CA ARG A 31 -8.71 -21.96 -11.56
C ARG A 31 -8.26 -22.27 -10.13
N ASN A 32 -8.49 -23.49 -9.64
CA ASN A 32 -8.03 -23.93 -8.33
C ASN A 32 -6.51 -23.86 -8.18
N ARG A 33 -5.77 -24.21 -9.24
CA ARG A 33 -4.30 -24.09 -9.26
C ARG A 33 -3.84 -22.63 -9.21
N ILE A 34 -4.50 -21.73 -9.94
CA ILE A 34 -4.19 -20.30 -9.90
C ILE A 34 -4.42 -19.74 -8.50
N ILE A 35 -5.57 -20.01 -7.89
CA ILE A 35 -5.89 -19.58 -6.52
C ILE A 35 -4.86 -20.15 -5.54
N GLY A 36 -4.51 -21.43 -5.67
CA GLY A 36 -3.49 -22.09 -4.85
C GLY A 36 -2.12 -21.42 -4.95
N LEU A 37 -1.69 -21.06 -6.17
CA LEU A 37 -0.44 -20.35 -6.40
C LEU A 37 -0.46 -18.95 -5.75
N LEU A 38 -1.54 -18.19 -5.94
CA LEU A 38 -1.70 -16.87 -5.32
C LEU A 38 -1.67 -16.98 -3.80
N LEU A 39 -2.33 -17.99 -3.23
CA LEU A 39 -2.35 -18.24 -1.79
C LEU A 39 -0.94 -18.55 -1.25
N ARG A 40 -0.18 -19.37 -1.98
CA ARG A 40 1.21 -19.68 -1.63
C ARG A 40 2.08 -18.43 -1.66
N ASN A 41 1.98 -17.64 -2.73
CA ASN A 41 2.75 -16.41 -2.89
C ASN A 41 2.42 -15.40 -1.78
N ALA A 42 1.14 -15.18 -1.50
CA ALA A 42 0.69 -14.32 -0.41
C ALA A 42 1.26 -14.79 0.93
N ARG A 43 1.20 -16.10 1.22
CA ARG A 43 1.75 -16.69 2.44
C ARG A 43 3.26 -16.49 2.57
N GLU A 44 4.02 -16.75 1.51
CA GLU A 44 5.48 -16.61 1.51
C GLU A 44 5.91 -15.16 1.65
N ARG A 45 5.19 -14.22 1.00
CA ARG A 45 5.41 -12.77 1.10
C ARG A 45 5.35 -12.26 2.54
N VAL A 46 4.37 -12.71 3.34
CA VAL A 46 4.24 -12.33 4.75
C VAL A 46 5.01 -13.25 5.71
N GLY A 47 5.78 -14.22 5.18
CA GLY A 47 6.60 -15.14 5.99
C GLY A 47 5.81 -16.14 6.84
N LYS A 48 4.52 -16.36 6.53
CA LYS A 48 3.66 -17.27 7.32
C LYS A 48 3.95 -18.73 7.00
N THR A 49 3.92 -19.57 8.03
CA THR A 49 4.06 -21.03 7.87
C THR A 49 2.71 -21.68 7.54
N LYS A 50 2.74 -22.82 6.84
CA LYS A 50 1.53 -23.62 6.58
C LYS A 50 0.82 -24.04 7.87
N ARG A 51 1.57 -24.22 8.96
CA ARG A 51 1.03 -24.55 10.29
C ARG A 51 0.19 -23.41 10.86
N GLU A 52 0.62 -22.16 10.70
CA GLU A 52 -0.14 -21.00 11.15
C GLU A 52 -1.46 -20.86 10.35
N CYS A 53 -1.42 -21.03 9.03
CA CYS A 53 -2.63 -21.01 8.20
C CYS A 53 -3.59 -22.15 8.55
N ALA A 54 -3.06 -23.35 8.79
CA ALA A 54 -3.82 -24.52 9.20
C ALA A 54 -4.53 -24.29 10.55
N ALA A 55 -3.81 -23.72 11.52
CA ALA A 55 -4.36 -23.37 12.83
C ALA A 55 -5.48 -22.32 12.72
N ALA A 56 -5.32 -21.30 11.88
CA ALA A 56 -6.34 -20.26 11.68
C ALA A 56 -7.66 -20.82 11.11
N LEU A 57 -7.58 -21.83 10.24
CA LEU A 57 -8.75 -22.48 9.65
C LEU A 57 -9.28 -23.67 10.47
N GLY A 58 -8.55 -24.14 11.49
CA GLY A 58 -8.87 -25.38 12.19
C GLY A 58 -8.74 -26.63 11.31
N VAL A 59 -7.82 -26.63 10.34
CA VAL A 59 -7.58 -27.75 9.40
C VAL A 59 -6.16 -28.31 9.56
N SER A 60 -5.84 -29.39 8.83
CA SER A 60 -4.48 -29.94 8.79
C SER A 60 -3.54 -29.13 7.89
N THR A 61 -2.23 -29.20 8.14
CA THR A 61 -1.20 -28.65 7.24
C THR A 61 -1.22 -29.27 5.84
N SER A 62 -1.63 -30.54 5.74
CA SER A 62 -1.85 -31.22 4.46
C SER A 62 -3.00 -30.59 3.66
N THR A 63 -4.04 -30.09 4.33
CA THR A 63 -5.15 -29.38 3.68
C THR A 63 -4.66 -28.06 3.06
N ILE A 64 -3.85 -27.29 3.79
CA ILE A 64 -3.22 -26.06 3.25
C ILE A 64 -2.36 -26.37 2.03
N THR A 65 -1.57 -27.44 2.09
CA THR A 65 -0.74 -27.88 0.96
C THR A 65 -1.59 -28.26 -0.24
N ALA A 66 -2.70 -28.98 -0.03
CA ALA A 66 -3.65 -29.33 -1.09
C ALA A 66 -4.36 -28.11 -1.70
N TYR A 67 -4.64 -27.07 -0.90
CA TYR A 67 -5.14 -25.78 -1.41
C TYR A 67 -4.10 -25.09 -2.28
N GLU A 68 -2.87 -24.92 -1.80
CA GLU A 68 -1.79 -24.26 -2.54
C GLU A 68 -1.43 -24.96 -3.87
N GLU A 69 -1.55 -26.28 -3.93
CA GLU A 69 -1.27 -27.05 -5.14
C GLU A 69 -2.49 -27.20 -6.06
N GLY A 70 -3.64 -26.61 -5.68
CA GLY A 70 -4.89 -26.67 -6.43
C GLY A 70 -5.52 -28.06 -6.51
N ARG A 71 -5.07 -29.01 -5.66
CA ARG A 71 -5.62 -30.38 -5.59
C ARG A 71 -6.95 -30.44 -4.85
N LYS A 72 -7.18 -29.51 -3.93
CA LYS A 72 -8.45 -29.35 -3.22
C LYS A 72 -8.94 -27.91 -3.44
N PRO A 73 -10.22 -27.70 -3.79
CA PRO A 73 -10.77 -26.35 -3.84
C PRO A 73 -10.87 -25.76 -2.43
N ILE A 74 -10.58 -24.47 -2.30
CA ILE A 74 -10.82 -23.69 -1.09
C ILE A 74 -12.18 -22.99 -1.20
N SER A 75 -12.93 -22.92 -0.10
CA SER A 75 -14.19 -22.18 -0.06
C SER A 75 -13.96 -20.68 0.15
N LEU A 76 -14.96 -19.85 -0.17
CA LEU A 76 -14.91 -18.41 0.05
C LEU A 76 -14.61 -18.04 1.53
N PRO A 77 -15.31 -18.59 2.55
CA PRO A 77 -15.00 -18.25 3.94
C PRO A 77 -13.60 -18.66 4.39
N GLU A 78 -13.11 -19.81 3.94
CA GLU A 78 -11.72 -20.21 4.22
C GLU A 78 -10.73 -19.24 3.58
N LEU A 79 -11.02 -18.81 2.35
CA LEU A 79 -10.20 -17.82 1.65
C LEU A 79 -10.26 -16.45 2.32
N GLU A 80 -11.42 -16.01 2.83
CA GLU A 80 -11.56 -14.77 3.62
C GLU A 80 -10.71 -14.79 4.89
N VAL A 81 -10.73 -15.90 5.64
CA VAL A 81 -9.91 -16.04 6.83
C VAL A 81 -8.42 -16.04 6.48
N LEU A 82 -8.01 -16.75 5.42
CA LEU A 82 -6.62 -16.71 4.99
C LEU A 82 -6.22 -15.33 4.46
N ALA A 83 -7.07 -14.64 3.71
CA ALA A 83 -6.84 -13.27 3.25
C ALA A 83 -6.58 -12.32 4.43
N TYR A 84 -7.37 -12.43 5.50
CA TYR A 84 -7.16 -11.69 6.74
C TYR A 84 -5.83 -12.05 7.43
N VAL A 85 -5.52 -13.34 7.60
CA VAL A 85 -4.27 -13.81 8.24
C VAL A 85 -3.02 -13.41 7.45
N LEU A 86 -3.16 -13.32 6.13
CA LEU A 86 -2.07 -13.01 5.20
C LEU A 86 -2.02 -11.53 4.82
N ASP A 87 -2.81 -10.66 5.47
CA ASP A 87 -2.90 -9.23 5.18
C ASP A 87 -2.97 -8.93 3.66
N THR A 88 -3.84 -9.68 2.97
CA THR A 88 -3.97 -9.65 1.51
C THR A 88 -5.44 -9.36 1.17
N PRO A 89 -5.76 -8.28 0.44
CA PRO A 89 -7.12 -8.00 0.01
C PRO A 89 -7.71 -9.21 -0.73
N ILE A 90 -8.93 -9.64 -0.37
CA ILE A 90 -9.51 -10.86 -0.94
C ILE A 90 -9.66 -10.80 -2.47
N ALA A 91 -9.82 -9.57 -2.99
CA ALA A 91 -9.85 -9.25 -4.40
C ALA A 91 -8.64 -9.81 -5.18
N HIS A 92 -7.47 -9.86 -4.55
CA HIS A 92 -6.24 -10.40 -5.12
C HIS A 92 -6.38 -11.84 -5.63
N PHE A 93 -7.25 -12.65 -5.03
CA PHE A 93 -7.41 -14.05 -5.41
C PHE A 93 -8.34 -14.28 -6.59
N TRP A 94 -9.06 -13.24 -7.05
CA TRP A 94 -10.00 -13.39 -8.14
C TRP A 94 -10.02 -12.32 -9.21
N GLU A 95 -9.49 -11.13 -8.94
CA GLU A 95 -9.26 -10.11 -9.96
C GLU A 95 -8.13 -10.60 -10.87
N HIS A 96 -8.35 -10.48 -12.18
CA HIS A 96 -7.37 -10.89 -13.19
C HIS A 96 -6.32 -9.80 -13.39
N ASP A 97 -6.08 -8.96 -12.38
CA ASP A 97 -5.24 -7.79 -12.52
C ASP A 97 -3.76 -8.20 -12.49
N PRO A 98 -3.05 -8.15 -13.63
CA PRO A 98 -1.64 -8.50 -13.68
C PRO A 98 -0.76 -7.54 -12.86
N GLU A 99 -1.28 -6.38 -12.43
CA GLU A 99 -0.51 -5.41 -11.64
C GLU A 99 -0.11 -5.93 -10.26
N LEU A 100 -0.91 -6.82 -9.67
CA LEU A 100 -0.60 -7.48 -8.38
C LEU A 100 0.54 -8.51 -8.46
N ALA A 101 0.99 -8.84 -9.68
CA ALA A 101 2.12 -9.72 -9.95
C ALA A 101 3.41 -8.96 -10.29
N THR A 102 3.48 -7.65 -10.00
CA THR A 102 4.74 -6.92 -10.07
C THR A 102 5.63 -7.38 -8.92
N GLU A 103 6.67 -8.16 -9.25
CA GLU A 103 7.83 -8.27 -8.38
C GLU A 103 8.39 -6.85 -8.21
N GLU A 104 8.07 -6.20 -7.09
CA GLU A 104 8.67 -4.92 -6.73
C GLU A 104 10.19 -5.12 -6.71
N LYS A 105 10.88 -4.48 -7.67
CA LYS A 105 12.34 -4.53 -7.71
C LYS A 105 12.86 -4.03 -6.36
N PRO A 106 13.77 -4.76 -5.71
CA PRO A 106 14.28 -4.37 -4.41
C PRO A 106 14.92 -2.98 -4.53
N LEU A 107 14.44 -2.05 -3.69
CA LEU A 107 14.98 -0.70 -3.63
C LEU A 107 16.46 -0.75 -3.23
N PRO A 108 17.34 0.09 -3.82
CA PRO A 108 18.75 0.16 -3.43
C PRO A 108 18.91 0.88 -2.08
N LEU A 109 18.52 0.22 -0.99
CA LEU A 109 18.41 0.83 0.35
C LEU A 109 19.72 1.45 0.85
N GLN A 110 20.88 0.90 0.45
CA GLN A 110 22.18 1.43 0.85
C GLN A 110 22.47 2.81 0.22
N GLU A 111 22.11 2.99 -1.05
CA GLU A 111 22.26 4.27 -1.76
C GLU A 111 21.30 5.31 -1.18
N VAL A 112 20.06 4.90 -0.89
CA VAL A 112 19.05 5.72 -0.22
C VAL A 112 19.56 6.18 1.15
N LEU A 113 20.10 5.26 1.96
CA LEU A 113 20.64 5.58 3.28
C LEU A 113 21.81 6.56 3.21
N ALA A 114 22.77 6.33 2.30
CA ALA A 114 23.91 7.21 2.13
C ALA A 114 23.52 8.61 1.63
N LEU A 115 22.51 8.71 0.76
CA LEU A 115 21.94 9.99 0.34
C LEU A 115 21.26 10.71 1.52
N ARG A 116 20.51 9.98 2.33
CA ARG A 116 19.82 10.54 3.49
C ARG A 116 20.77 11.08 4.55
N HIS A 117 21.88 10.41 4.85
CA HIS A 117 22.89 10.94 5.78
C HIS A 117 23.43 12.30 5.32
N ARG A 118 23.71 12.46 4.02
CA ARG A 118 24.17 13.74 3.44
C ARG A 118 23.11 14.83 3.51
N ILE A 119 21.85 14.50 3.21
CA ILE A 119 20.73 15.44 3.29
C ILE A 119 20.57 15.94 4.74
N VAL A 120 20.51 15.04 5.72
CA VAL A 120 20.33 15.41 7.13
C VAL A 120 21.51 16.25 7.63
N GLY A 121 22.75 15.89 7.27
CA GLY A 121 23.93 16.70 7.59
C GLY A 121 23.86 18.12 7.01
N THR A 122 23.44 18.23 5.75
CA THR A 122 23.27 19.54 5.07
C THR A 122 22.18 20.38 5.73
N LEU A 123 21.06 19.77 6.11
CA LEU A 123 19.97 20.44 6.83
C LEU A 123 20.42 20.93 8.20
N LEU A 124 21.21 20.12 8.93
CA LEU A 124 21.76 20.54 10.22
C LEU A 124 22.71 21.73 10.07
N ARG A 125 23.58 21.69 9.05
CA ARG A 125 24.47 22.81 8.73
C ARG A 125 23.68 24.07 8.39
N GLN A 126 22.65 23.95 7.57
CA GLN A 126 21.78 25.06 7.20
C GLN A 126 21.12 25.68 8.45
N ALA A 127 20.47 24.85 9.27
CA ALA A 127 19.83 25.28 10.51
C ALA A 127 20.81 26.00 11.46
N ARG A 128 22.03 25.46 11.61
CA ARG A 128 23.08 26.10 12.42
C ARG A 128 23.44 27.49 11.88
N LEU A 129 23.62 27.62 10.56
CA LEU A 129 23.99 28.89 9.93
C LEU A 129 22.86 29.92 10.01
N GLU A 130 21.61 29.50 9.85
CA GLU A 130 20.43 30.36 10.02
C GLU A 130 20.29 30.85 11.47
N ALA A 131 20.68 30.03 12.45
CA ALA A 131 20.78 30.43 13.86
C ALA A 131 22.02 31.30 14.17
N GLY A 132 22.89 31.57 13.19
CA GLY A 132 24.10 32.38 13.37
C GLY A 132 25.19 31.71 14.24
N MET A 133 25.14 30.39 14.41
CA MET A 133 26.01 29.66 15.34
C MET A 133 27.27 29.09 14.66
N TYR A 134 28.36 29.04 15.41
CA TYR A 134 29.60 28.36 15.05
C TYR A 134 29.52 26.87 15.35
N GLN A 135 30.32 26.07 14.62
CA GLN A 135 30.39 24.62 14.86
C GLN A 135 30.83 24.27 16.29
N LYS A 136 31.67 25.11 16.92
CA LYS A 136 32.11 24.89 18.30
C LYS A 136 30.94 24.90 19.28
N GLU A 137 29.98 25.79 19.09
CA GLU A 137 28.84 25.96 19.99
C GLU A 137 27.91 24.72 19.95
N LEU A 138 27.58 24.21 18.76
CA LEU A 138 26.79 22.96 18.64
C LEU A 138 27.57 21.73 19.13
N ALA A 139 28.88 21.70 18.95
CA ALA A 139 29.71 20.60 19.44
C ALA A 139 29.72 20.55 20.97
N GLU A 140 29.74 21.71 21.63
CA GLU A 140 29.64 21.84 23.09
C GLU A 140 28.28 21.34 23.61
N VAL A 141 27.17 21.60 22.91
CA VAL A 141 25.84 21.05 23.26
C VAL A 141 25.84 19.52 23.31
N LEU A 142 26.54 18.88 22.36
CA LEU A 142 26.66 17.42 22.31
C LEU A 142 27.78 16.86 23.21
N GLY A 143 28.61 17.70 23.82
CA GLY A 143 29.83 17.27 24.51
C GLY A 143 30.82 16.54 23.59
N CYS A 144 30.90 16.94 22.32
CA CYS A 144 31.74 16.29 21.32
C CYS A 144 32.75 17.23 20.65
N SER A 145 33.61 16.70 19.76
CA SER A 145 34.60 17.52 19.06
C SER A 145 33.99 18.26 17.88
N THR A 146 34.54 19.44 17.56
CA THR A 146 34.17 20.20 16.35
C THR A 146 34.34 19.39 15.07
N ASN A 147 35.37 18.53 15.00
CA ASN A 147 35.58 17.63 13.87
C ASN A 147 34.43 16.61 13.73
N ARG A 148 33.89 16.10 14.84
CA ARG A 148 32.74 15.17 14.81
C ARG A 148 31.49 15.89 14.31
N LEU A 149 31.23 17.11 14.78
CA LEU A 149 30.13 17.92 14.25
C LEU A 149 30.33 18.24 12.76
N SER A 150 31.55 18.56 12.33
CA SER A 150 31.83 18.78 10.91
C SER A 150 31.55 17.53 10.07
N ALA A 151 31.97 16.34 10.53
CA ALA A 151 31.69 15.08 9.85
C ALA A 151 30.18 14.79 9.75
N TYR A 152 29.40 15.20 10.76
CA TYR A 152 27.93 15.18 10.70
C TYR A 152 27.38 16.09 9.61
N GLU A 153 27.81 17.34 9.58
CA GLU A 153 27.33 18.34 8.62
C GLU A 153 27.66 18.00 7.15
N HIS A 154 28.72 17.24 6.92
CA HIS A 154 29.11 16.76 5.58
C HIS A 154 28.50 15.38 5.22
N GLY A 155 27.79 14.74 6.16
CA GLY A 155 27.23 13.40 5.96
C GLY A 155 28.27 12.28 5.87
N GLU A 156 29.52 12.56 6.25
CA GLU A 156 30.60 11.58 6.33
C GLU A 156 30.40 10.62 7.51
N ARG A 157 29.69 11.09 8.54
CA ARG A 157 29.29 10.29 9.70
C ARG A 157 27.77 10.43 9.91
N PRO A 158 27.05 9.34 10.19
CA PRO A 158 25.63 9.41 10.54
C PRO A 158 25.44 10.07 11.90
N ILE A 159 24.41 10.92 12.01
CA ILE A 159 24.00 11.55 13.26
C ILE A 159 23.04 10.61 14.00
N PRO A 160 23.35 10.16 15.24
CA PRO A 160 22.42 9.39 16.05
C PRO A 160 21.13 10.19 16.33
N LEU A 161 19.97 9.52 16.34
CA LEU A 161 18.67 10.19 16.49
C LEU A 161 18.60 11.05 17.76
N ALA A 162 19.01 10.52 18.92
CA ALA A 162 18.98 11.27 20.18
C ALA A 162 19.90 12.50 20.17
N GLU A 163 21.02 12.44 19.44
CA GLU A 163 21.89 13.61 19.25
C GLU A 163 21.23 14.63 18.31
N LEU A 164 20.56 14.17 17.25
CA LEU A 164 19.79 15.03 16.36
C LEU A 164 18.61 15.70 17.07
N GLU A 165 17.91 14.99 17.95
CA GLU A 165 16.83 15.52 18.79
C GLU A 165 17.33 16.64 19.71
N LEU A 166 18.46 16.42 20.38
CA LEU A 166 19.08 17.43 21.25
C LEU A 166 19.50 18.67 20.45
N LEU A 167 20.11 18.48 19.28
CA LEU A 167 20.47 19.58 18.38
C LEU A 167 19.23 20.33 17.86
N ALA A 168 18.18 19.61 17.45
CA ALA A 168 16.94 20.20 16.97
C ALA A 168 16.27 21.05 18.05
N TYR A 169 16.20 20.53 19.28
CA TYR A 169 15.69 21.27 20.44
C TYR A 169 16.49 22.56 20.68
N HIS A 170 17.82 22.48 20.66
CA HIS A 170 18.70 23.63 20.85
C HIS A 170 18.61 24.66 19.71
N LEU A 171 18.34 24.21 18.49
CA LEU A 171 18.12 25.06 17.32
C LEU A 171 16.67 25.56 17.19
N HIS A 172 15.80 25.22 18.15
CA HIS A 172 14.37 25.54 18.13
C HIS A 172 13.64 25.04 16.88
N LEU A 173 14.03 23.87 16.38
CA LEU A 173 13.41 23.22 15.24
C LEU A 173 12.65 21.96 15.66
N PRO A 174 11.48 21.68 15.04
CA PRO A 174 10.84 20.38 15.15
C PRO A 174 11.72 19.30 14.51
N LEU A 175 11.74 18.08 15.07
CA LEU A 175 12.52 16.96 14.53
C LEU A 175 12.08 16.62 13.09
N GLU A 176 10.81 16.88 12.79
CA GLU A 176 10.18 16.75 11.48
C GLU A 176 10.90 17.53 10.38
N TYR A 177 11.64 18.59 10.73
CA TYR A 177 12.49 19.34 9.79
C TYR A 177 13.51 18.44 9.07
N PHE A 178 14.00 17.41 9.76
CA PHE A 178 15.01 16.49 9.22
C PHE A 178 14.41 15.27 8.53
N LEU A 179 13.10 15.05 8.60
CA LEU A 179 12.44 13.91 7.95
C LEU A 179 12.48 14.01 6.43
N ASP A 180 12.41 12.85 5.77
CA ASP A 180 12.39 12.80 4.31
C ASP A 180 10.99 13.13 3.79
N ASN A 181 10.68 14.41 3.61
CA ASN A 181 9.42 14.83 2.99
C ASN A 181 9.56 15.02 1.46
N ARG A 182 10.72 14.67 0.87
CA ARG A 182 11.07 14.88 -0.55
C ARG A 182 10.84 13.64 -1.44
N GLU A 183 11.18 13.76 -2.71
CA GLU A 183 11.12 12.68 -3.72
C GLU A 183 12.08 11.53 -3.37
N GLY A 184 11.58 10.31 -3.40
CA GLY A 184 12.29 9.09 -3.03
C GLY A 184 11.34 8.06 -2.38
N PRO A 185 11.68 6.77 -2.43
CA PRO A 185 10.77 5.70 -2.01
C PRO A 185 10.41 5.75 -0.51
N VAL A 186 11.36 6.17 0.34
CA VAL A 186 11.15 6.28 1.79
C VAL A 186 10.26 7.49 2.11
N GLY A 187 10.52 8.64 1.49
CA GLY A 187 9.68 9.83 1.67
C GLY A 187 8.26 9.64 1.11
N GLU A 188 8.11 8.95 -0.02
CA GLU A 188 6.80 8.56 -0.55
C GLU A 188 6.03 7.65 0.41
N TRP A 189 6.70 6.64 0.97
CA TRP A 189 6.11 5.78 1.98
C TRP A 189 5.65 6.57 3.22
N HIS A 190 6.45 7.49 3.73
CA HIS A 190 6.05 8.35 4.85
C HIS A 190 4.81 9.20 4.51
N ARG A 191 4.77 9.84 3.33
CA ARG A 191 3.62 10.63 2.89
C ARG A 191 2.36 9.77 2.77
N GLN A 192 2.48 8.56 2.23
CA GLN A 192 1.36 7.64 2.11
C GLN A 192 0.82 7.21 3.48
N GLN A 193 1.70 6.90 4.43
CA GLN A 193 1.32 6.58 5.81
C GLN A 193 0.59 7.74 6.49
N GLU A 194 1.08 8.97 6.33
CA GLU A 194 0.45 10.15 6.90
C GLU A 194 -0.91 10.44 6.24
N ALA A 195 -0.99 10.37 4.90
CA ALA A 195 -2.23 10.54 4.16
C ALA A 195 -3.28 9.51 4.59
N TRP A 196 -2.88 8.25 4.76
CA TRP A 196 -3.77 7.19 5.23
C TRP A 196 -4.24 7.42 6.66
N ARG A 197 -3.35 7.86 7.56
CA ARG A 197 -3.72 8.24 8.93
C ARG A 197 -4.77 9.34 8.94
N ARG A 198 -4.51 10.44 8.24
CA ARG A 198 -5.44 11.59 8.14
C ARG A 198 -6.78 11.20 7.52
N PHE A 199 -6.76 10.33 6.50
CA PHE A 199 -7.99 9.83 5.88
C PHE A 199 -8.84 9.04 6.90
N ARG A 200 -8.20 8.18 7.71
CA ARG A 200 -8.90 7.40 8.75
C ARG A 200 -9.48 8.26 9.88
N GLU A 201 -8.95 9.46 10.09
CA GLU A 201 -9.45 10.42 11.08
C GLU A 201 -10.69 11.19 10.60
N LEU A 202 -11.01 11.17 9.29
CA LEU A 202 -12.20 11.82 8.75
C LEU A 202 -13.49 11.18 9.32
N PRO A 203 -14.60 11.93 9.42
CA PRO A 203 -15.90 11.34 9.77
C PRO A 203 -16.28 10.21 8.80
N ARG A 204 -16.92 9.16 9.31
CA ARG A 204 -17.27 7.98 8.53
C ARG A 204 -18.08 8.31 7.28
N GLU A 205 -19.04 9.22 7.38
CA GLU A 205 -19.86 9.69 6.26
C GLU A 205 -19.01 10.33 5.16
N VAL A 206 -17.97 11.08 5.53
CA VAL A 206 -17.04 11.70 4.57
C VAL A 206 -16.17 10.64 3.90
N GLN A 207 -15.65 9.68 4.67
CA GLN A 207 -14.88 8.56 4.11
C GLN A 207 -15.72 7.79 3.09
N GLU A 208 -16.95 7.43 3.46
CA GLU A 208 -17.89 6.72 2.59
C GLU A 208 -18.27 7.53 1.35
N PHE A 209 -18.39 8.85 1.45
CA PHE A 209 -18.64 9.72 0.31
C PHE A 209 -17.44 9.77 -0.65
N VAL A 210 -16.23 9.94 -0.14
CA VAL A 210 -15.02 10.14 -0.97
C VAL A 210 -14.63 8.89 -1.75
N ILE A 211 -14.83 7.69 -1.20
CA ILE A 211 -14.43 6.44 -1.87
C ILE A 211 -15.33 6.05 -3.06
N GLN A 212 -16.49 6.70 -3.22
CA GLN A 212 -17.41 6.39 -4.33
C GLN A 212 -16.92 7.06 -5.62
N PRO A 213 -16.60 6.32 -6.70
CA PRO A 213 -16.11 6.92 -7.94
C PRO A 213 -17.07 7.94 -8.57
N ILE A 214 -18.39 7.74 -8.39
CA ILE A 214 -19.43 8.66 -8.86
C ILE A 214 -19.30 10.06 -8.23
N ASN A 215 -18.69 10.16 -7.04
CA ASN A 215 -18.60 11.42 -6.31
C ASN A 215 -17.43 12.31 -6.74
N ILE A 216 -16.58 11.83 -7.66
CA ILE A 216 -15.39 12.58 -8.11
C ILE A 216 -15.73 13.98 -8.61
N LYS A 217 -16.89 14.15 -9.27
CA LYS A 217 -17.33 15.46 -9.80
C LYS A 217 -17.71 16.45 -8.70
N TYR A 218 -18.26 15.99 -7.58
CA TYR A 218 -18.50 16.86 -6.42
C TYR A 218 -17.18 17.30 -5.80
N LEU A 219 -16.21 16.40 -5.69
CA LEU A 219 -14.88 16.71 -5.15
C LEU A 219 -14.12 17.69 -6.05
N GLU A 220 -14.18 17.53 -7.38
CA GLU A 220 -13.61 18.47 -8.34
C GLU A 220 -14.20 19.89 -8.16
N VAL A 221 -15.50 20.01 -7.92
CA VAL A 221 -16.15 21.30 -7.65
C VAL A 221 -15.69 21.86 -6.30
N ALA A 222 -15.63 21.05 -5.25
CA ALA A 222 -15.15 21.47 -3.94
C ALA A 222 -13.71 22.00 -3.99
N ILE A 223 -12.82 21.32 -4.74
CA ILE A 223 -11.44 21.75 -4.97
C ILE A 223 -11.41 23.11 -5.67
N LYS A 224 -12.21 23.30 -6.73
CA LYS A 224 -12.31 24.58 -7.43
C LYS A 224 -12.77 25.70 -6.51
N LEU A 225 -13.84 25.47 -5.74
CA LEU A 225 -14.37 26.45 -4.78
C LEU A 225 -13.32 26.84 -3.73
N ALA A 226 -12.57 25.87 -3.19
CA ALA A 226 -11.52 26.13 -2.20
C ALA A 226 -10.36 26.99 -2.74
N GLN A 227 -10.13 26.99 -4.05
CA GLN A 227 -9.10 27.81 -4.71
C GLN A 227 -9.58 29.22 -5.10
N MET A 228 -10.88 29.52 -4.98
CA MET A 228 -11.41 30.82 -5.37
C MET A 228 -11.07 31.92 -4.36
N PRO A 229 -10.79 33.15 -4.80
CA PRO A 229 -10.68 34.29 -3.91
C PRO A 229 -11.99 34.53 -3.14
N ALA A 230 -11.90 35.07 -1.93
CA ALA A 230 -13.05 35.29 -1.05
C ALA A 230 -14.21 36.08 -1.70
N GLY A 231 -13.92 37.01 -2.60
CA GLY A 231 -14.94 37.75 -3.36
C GLY A 231 -15.75 36.87 -4.33
N GLY A 232 -15.10 35.89 -4.98
CA GLY A 232 -15.77 34.96 -5.88
C GLY A 232 -16.70 34.00 -5.14
N LEU A 233 -16.29 33.52 -3.97
CA LEU A 233 -17.14 32.70 -3.10
C LEU A 233 -18.39 33.44 -2.62
N ARG A 234 -18.26 34.73 -2.26
CA ARG A 234 -19.40 35.56 -1.85
C ARG A 234 -20.40 35.75 -2.99
N ALA A 235 -19.94 36.04 -4.21
CA ALA A 235 -20.82 36.20 -5.37
C ALA A 235 -21.60 34.91 -5.69
N ILE A 236 -20.97 33.74 -5.55
CA ILE A 236 -21.67 32.45 -5.72
C ILE A 236 -22.72 32.26 -4.61
N ALA A 237 -22.39 32.57 -3.35
CA ALA A 237 -23.31 32.46 -2.23
C ALA A 237 -24.53 33.39 -2.38
N GLU A 238 -24.30 34.65 -2.79
CA GLU A 238 -25.36 35.63 -3.09
C GLU A 238 -26.25 35.13 -4.24
N GLY A 239 -25.66 34.66 -5.34
CA GLY A 239 -26.43 34.12 -6.45
C GLY A 239 -27.26 32.87 -6.09
N LEU A 240 -26.79 32.01 -5.18
CA LEU A 240 -27.59 30.87 -4.68
C LEU A 240 -28.75 31.31 -3.78
N LEU A 241 -28.57 32.37 -2.98
CA LEU A 241 -29.64 32.94 -2.17
C LEU A 241 -30.75 33.54 -3.06
N ASP A 242 -30.37 34.23 -4.13
CA ASP A 242 -31.32 34.83 -5.08
C ASP A 242 -32.16 33.81 -5.86
N ILE A 243 -31.69 32.54 -5.97
CA ILE A 243 -32.43 31.46 -6.66
C ILE A 243 -33.30 30.66 -5.66
N THR A 244 -33.04 30.77 -4.37
CA THR A 244 -33.72 30.01 -3.31
C THR A 244 -34.83 30.79 -2.60
N TYR A 245 -35.03 32.07 -2.95
CA TYR A 245 -36.14 32.94 -2.52
C TYR A 245 -36.93 33.44 -3.73
#